data_AF-A0A3C1N8V4-F1
#
_entry.id   AF-A0A3C1N8V4-F1
#
_cell.length_a   1.000
_cell.length_b   1.000
_cell.length_c   1.000
_cell.angle_alpha   90.00
_cell.angle_beta   90.00
_cell.angle_gamma   90.00
#
_symmetry.space_group_name_H-M   'P 1'
#
loop_
_entity.id
_entity.type
_entity.pdbx_description
1 polymer ?
#
loop_
_entity_poly.entity_id
_entity_poly.type
_entity_poly.pdbx_seq_one_letter_code
_entity_poly.pdbx_strand_id
1 'polypeptide(L)'
;MLGEPLGLGQMSGGDTLRLIRHWPHKLYLITDGTPLPEIESRHAGLITDISDGYCKLCLAGERSLAFLDQYCLLGLKQKIILTTRTAKTMLGHYPVIIWWDDEVELSLLIERSLSQSFRDYLSVLAQRSCIE
;
A
#
# COMPACT_ATOMS: atom_id res chain seq x y z
N MET A 1 18.55 2.88 12.50
CA MET A 1 18.79 1.57 13.12
C MET A 1 18.08 0.51 12.29
N LEU A 2 18.82 -0.40 11.64
CA LEU A 2 18.26 -1.63 11.08
C LEU A 2 18.25 -2.66 12.21
N GLY A 3 17.07 -3.03 12.73
CA GLY A 3 16.99 -3.95 13.86
C GLY A 3 15.73 -3.88 14.72
N GLU A 4 14.83 -2.91 14.50
CA GLU A 4 13.56 -2.90 15.22
C GLU A 4 12.57 -3.92 14.63
N PRO A 5 11.86 -4.69 15.47
CA PRO A 5 10.87 -5.65 15.00
C PRO A 5 9.71 -4.90 14.36
N LEU A 6 9.47 -5.13 13.06
CA LEU A 6 8.28 -4.59 12.40
C LEU A 6 7.03 -5.34 12.89
N GLY A 7 6.15 -4.63 13.60
CA GLY A 7 4.89 -5.16 14.09
C GLY A 7 3.88 -5.46 12.99
N LEU A 8 2.84 -6.23 13.30
CA LEU A 8 1.73 -6.47 12.38
C LEU A 8 0.97 -5.15 12.12
N GLY A 9 0.66 -4.86 10.86
CA GLY A 9 0.01 -3.63 10.43
C GLY A 9 0.96 -2.43 10.30
N GLN A 10 2.27 -2.64 10.42
CA GLN A 10 3.27 -1.57 10.37
C GLN A 10 4.04 -1.58 9.04
N MET A 11 4.63 -0.42 8.74
CA MET A 11 5.65 -0.27 7.71
C MET A 11 6.91 0.40 8.27
N SER A 12 8.04 0.20 7.59
CA SER A 12 9.32 0.84 7.89
C SER A 12 10.07 1.10 6.58
N GLY A 13 11.05 2.00 6.61
CA GLY A 13 11.78 2.46 5.43
C GLY A 13 11.26 3.79 4.90
N GLY A 14 11.53 4.08 3.63
CA GLY A 14 11.16 5.32 2.95
C GLY A 14 10.87 5.08 1.47
N ASP A 15 10.98 6.13 0.66
CA ASP A 15 10.51 6.13 -0.72
C ASP A 15 11.25 5.14 -1.64
N THR A 16 12.53 4.86 -1.37
CA THR A 16 13.34 3.97 -2.22
C THR A 16 13.21 2.50 -1.85
N LEU A 17 13.01 2.21 -0.56
CA LEU A 17 12.96 0.86 -0.01
C LEU A 17 12.00 0.84 1.18
N ARG A 18 10.97 0.00 1.09
CA ARG A 18 9.91 -0.08 2.09
C ARG A 18 9.61 -1.51 2.48
N LEU A 19 9.49 -1.72 3.78
CA LEU A 19 9.02 -2.96 4.38
C LEU A 19 7.61 -2.77 4.89
N ILE A 20 6.69 -3.66 4.53
CA ILE A 20 5.31 -3.67 5.01
C ILE A 20 4.97 -5.06 5.56
N ARG A 21 4.41 -5.10 6.78
CA ARG A 21 3.98 -6.35 7.42
C ARG A 21 2.49 -6.37 7.70
N HIS A 22 1.71 -6.89 6.75
CA HIS A 22 0.26 -7.13 6.93
C HIS A 22 -0.11 -8.58 7.21
N TRP A 23 0.89 -9.46 7.30
CA TRP A 23 0.70 -10.86 7.65
C TRP A 23 1.67 -11.29 8.75
N PRO A 24 1.29 -12.24 9.61
CA PRO A 24 2.17 -12.72 10.67
C PRO A 24 3.47 -13.35 10.17
N HIS A 25 3.40 -14.06 9.03
CA HIS A 25 4.47 -14.93 8.54
C HIS A 25 5.14 -14.46 7.24
N LYS A 26 4.72 -13.30 6.69
CA LYS A 26 5.36 -12.72 5.50
C LYS A 26 5.44 -11.20 5.60
N LEU A 27 6.52 -10.65 5.04
CA LEU A 27 6.70 -9.23 4.80
C LEU A 27 6.77 -9.00 3.30
N TYR A 28 6.28 -7.83 2.87
CA TYR A 28 6.55 -7.32 1.54
C TYR A 28 7.70 -6.33 1.62
N LEU A 29 8.65 -6.47 0.69
CA LEU A 29 9.70 -5.52 0.43
C LEU A 29 9.38 -4.86 -0.92
N ILE A 30 9.28 -3.53 -0.93
CA ILE A 30 8.91 -2.73 -2.09
C ILE A 30 10.07 -1.79 -2.38
N THR A 31 10.52 -1.78 -3.64
CA THR A 31 11.46 -0.79 -4.16
C THR A 31 10.82 0.00 -5.28
N ASP A 32 11.01 1.30 -5.28
CA ASP A 32 10.60 2.18 -6.38
C ASP A 32 11.84 2.68 -7.12
N GLY A 33 11.93 2.38 -8.42
CA GLY A 33 12.99 2.87 -9.30
C GLY A 33 14.41 2.37 -9.00
N THR A 34 14.58 1.46 -8.03
CA THR A 34 15.86 0.85 -7.69
C THR A 34 15.77 -0.67 -7.73
N PRO A 35 16.79 -1.36 -8.27
CA PRO A 35 16.90 -2.81 -8.16
C PRO A 35 16.88 -3.23 -6.69
N LEU A 36 16.25 -4.36 -6.41
CA LEU A 36 16.34 -4.97 -5.08
C LEU A 36 17.83 -5.18 -4.76
N PRO A 37 18.33 -4.72 -3.60
CA PRO A 37 19.69 -5.05 -3.19
C PRO A 37 19.82 -6.57 -3.08
N GLU A 38 21.00 -7.10 -3.38
CA GLU A 38 21.27 -8.52 -3.20
C GLU A 38 21.18 -8.85 -1.70
N ILE A 39 20.18 -9.67 -1.32
CA ILE A 39 19.96 -10.04 0.06
C ILE A 39 20.77 -11.31 0.34
N GLU A 40 22.02 -11.13 0.72
CA GLU A 40 22.87 -12.21 1.21
C GLU A 40 22.39 -12.67 2.59
N SER A 41 21.54 -13.69 2.61
CA SER A 41 20.95 -14.23 3.83
C SER A 41 20.85 -15.74 3.76
N ARG A 42 21.04 -16.41 4.90
CA ARG A 42 20.69 -17.84 5.06
C ARG A 42 19.21 -18.13 4.75
N HIS A 43 18.39 -17.09 4.65
CA HIS A 43 16.96 -17.15 4.31
C HIS A 43 16.68 -16.71 2.87
N ALA A 44 17.68 -16.55 2.00
CA ALA A 44 17.47 -16.13 0.61
C ALA A 44 16.45 -17.02 -0.14
N GLY A 45 16.42 -18.32 0.15
CA GLY A 45 15.42 -19.26 -0.41
C GLY A 45 13.98 -19.04 0.05
N LEU A 46 13.74 -18.14 1.01
CA LEU A 46 12.39 -17.74 1.46
C LEU A 46 11.94 -16.41 0.82
N ILE A 47 12.77 -15.82 -0.03
CA ILE A 47 12.48 -14.58 -0.75
C ILE A 47 11.97 -14.97 -2.13
N THR A 48 10.87 -14.35 -2.54
CA THR A 48 10.28 -14.58 -3.87
C THR A 48 9.97 -13.23 -4.48
N ASP A 49 10.48 -13.00 -5.68
CA ASP A 49 10.08 -11.85 -6.47
C ASP A 49 8.64 -12.04 -6.98
N ILE A 50 7.78 -11.12 -6.58
CA ILE A 50 6.36 -11.10 -6.94
C ILE A 50 5.99 -9.80 -7.66
N SER A 51 6.97 -9.02 -8.13
CA SER A 51 6.77 -7.73 -8.81
C SER A 51 5.82 -7.85 -10.00
N ASP A 52 5.86 -8.98 -10.71
CA ASP A 52 4.97 -9.26 -11.83
C ASP A 52 3.52 -9.62 -11.45
N GLY A 53 3.28 -9.95 -10.18
CA GLY A 53 1.95 -10.26 -9.67
C GLY A 53 1.12 -9.04 -9.29
N TYR A 54 1.74 -7.86 -9.15
CA TYR A 54 1.10 -6.67 -8.61
C TYR A 54 1.24 -5.44 -9.51
N CYS A 55 0.39 -4.46 -9.26
CA CYS A 55 0.44 -3.13 -9.84
C CYS A 55 0.34 -2.10 -8.70
N LYS A 56 1.23 -1.11 -8.72
CA LYS A 56 1.15 0.07 -7.86
C LYS A 56 0.47 1.20 -8.62
N LEU A 57 -0.58 1.76 -8.02
CA LEU A 57 -1.23 2.99 -8.46
C LEU A 57 -0.89 4.11 -7.47
N CYS A 58 -0.78 5.33 -7.97
CA CYS A 58 -0.63 6.52 -7.15
C CYS A 58 -1.93 7.33 -7.21
N LEU A 59 -2.50 7.65 -6.05
CA LEU A 59 -3.61 8.57 -5.90
C LEU A 59 -3.09 9.84 -5.22
N ALA A 60 -3.05 10.94 -5.96
CA ALA A 60 -2.49 12.20 -5.52
C ALA A 60 -3.53 13.34 -5.52
N GLY A 61 -3.40 14.25 -4.56
CA GLY A 61 -4.28 15.40 -4.34
C GLY A 61 -4.53 15.70 -2.87
N GLU A 62 -4.84 16.95 -2.54
CA GLU A 62 -5.00 17.44 -1.15
C GLU A 62 -6.03 16.67 -0.32
N ARG A 63 -7.01 16.02 -0.98
CA ARG A 63 -8.09 15.27 -0.34
C ARG A 63 -7.95 13.76 -0.51
N SER A 64 -6.82 13.24 -0.98
CA SER A 64 -6.70 11.82 -1.38
C SER A 64 -6.99 10.85 -0.22
N LEU A 65 -6.42 11.09 0.97
CA LEU A 65 -6.71 10.26 2.14
C LEU A 65 -8.19 10.36 2.55
N ALA A 66 -8.75 11.58 2.56
CA ALA A 66 -10.14 11.82 2.90
C ALA A 66 -11.12 11.18 1.91
N PHE A 67 -10.80 11.23 0.63
CA PHE A 67 -11.57 10.60 -0.44
C PHE A 67 -11.61 9.08 -0.27
N LEU A 68 -10.47 8.43 -0.05
CA LEU A 68 -10.47 6.97 0.15
C LEU A 68 -11.13 6.55 1.46
N ASP A 69 -10.98 7.34 2.53
CA ASP A 69 -11.60 7.08 3.83
C ASP A 69 -13.13 6.97 3.73
N GLN A 70 -13.78 7.76 2.87
CA GLN A 70 -15.23 7.70 2.62
C GLN A 70 -15.71 6.32 2.13
N TYR A 71 -14.85 5.60 1.41
CA TYR A 71 -15.19 4.32 0.78
C TYR A 71 -14.49 3.13 1.45
N CYS A 72 -13.71 3.37 2.50
CA CYS A 72 -12.94 2.36 3.21
C CYS A 72 -13.60 2.05 4.56
N LEU A 73 -14.21 0.87 4.69
CA LEU A 73 -14.86 0.45 5.93
C LEU A 73 -13.90 0.41 7.13
N LEU A 74 -12.61 0.20 6.88
CA LEU A 74 -11.58 0.18 7.90
C LEU A 74 -11.37 1.56 8.54
N GLY A 75 -11.72 2.67 7.86
CA GLY A 75 -11.49 4.04 8.32
C GLY A 75 -10.00 4.38 8.39
N LEU A 76 -9.43 4.86 7.28
CA LEU A 76 -8.02 5.24 7.16
C LEU A 76 -7.63 6.40 8.09
N LYS A 77 -8.59 7.25 8.48
CA LYS A 77 -8.38 8.35 9.43
C LYS A 77 -8.40 7.93 10.90
N GLN A 78 -8.56 6.64 11.20
CA GLN A 78 -8.41 6.17 12.57
C GLN A 78 -6.98 6.42 13.07
N LYS A 79 -6.86 6.89 14.32
CA LYS A 79 -5.58 7.27 14.94
C LYS A 79 -4.50 6.20 14.78
N ILE A 80 -4.86 4.92 14.93
CA ILE A 80 -3.90 3.82 14.80
C ILE A 80 -3.35 3.69 13.38
N ILE A 81 -4.20 3.86 12.36
CA ILE A 81 -3.82 3.75 10.95
C ILE A 81 -3.03 4.98 10.51
N LEU A 82 -3.42 6.18 10.96
CA LEU A 82 -2.61 7.39 10.76
C LEU A 82 -1.19 7.26 11.35
N THR A 83 -1.05 6.48 12.43
CA THR A 83 0.24 6.24 13.07
C THR A 83 1.09 5.23 12.29
N THR A 84 0.48 4.14 11.82
CA THR A 84 1.20 3.12 11.03
C THR A 84 1.38 3.49 9.56
N ARG A 85 0.57 4.43 9.05
CA ARG A 85 0.56 4.95 7.68
C ARG A 85 0.47 3.89 6.60
N THR A 86 -0.12 2.75 6.95
CA THR A 86 -0.40 1.66 6.03
C THR A 86 -1.63 0.89 6.48
N ALA A 87 -2.36 0.36 5.51
CA ALA A 87 -3.52 -0.47 5.73
C ALA A 87 -3.58 -1.57 4.67
N LYS A 88 -3.96 -2.78 5.07
CA LYS A 88 -4.47 -3.79 4.15
C LYS A 88 -5.97 -3.87 4.35
N THR A 89 -6.73 -3.60 3.29
CA THR A 89 -8.18 -3.43 3.37
C THR A 89 -8.87 -3.87 2.07
N MET A 90 -10.18 -3.73 2.05
CA MET A 90 -11.01 -3.83 0.85
C MET A 90 -11.49 -2.43 0.47
N LEU A 91 -11.33 -2.04 -0.79
CA LEU A 91 -12.03 -0.90 -1.38
C LEU A 91 -13.07 -1.45 -2.36
N GLY A 92 -14.35 -1.34 -2.00
CA GLY A 92 -15.41 -2.09 -2.68
C GLY A 92 -15.14 -3.60 -2.55
N HIS A 93 -14.93 -4.27 -3.69
CA HIS A 93 -14.60 -5.70 -3.74
C HIS A 93 -13.11 -5.98 -4.04
N TYR A 94 -12.27 -4.95 -4.04
CA TYR A 94 -10.86 -5.07 -4.41
C TYR A 94 -9.96 -5.14 -3.15
N PRO A 95 -9.20 -6.23 -2.97
CA PRO A 95 -8.17 -6.28 -1.94
C PRO A 95 -7.05 -5.33 -2.30
N VAL A 96 -6.68 -4.45 -1.39
CA VAL A 96 -5.66 -3.42 -1.61
C VAL A 96 -4.78 -3.26 -0.38
N ILE A 97 -3.48 -3.05 -0.61
CA ILE A 97 -2.55 -2.52 0.38
C ILE A 97 -2.34 -1.05 0.07
N ILE A 98 -2.58 -0.21 1.06
CA ILE A 98 -2.46 1.24 0.99
C ILE A 98 -1.31 1.66 1.89
N TRP A 99 -0.50 2.61 1.44
CA TRP A 99 0.46 3.30 2.30
C TRP A 99 0.71 4.73 1.82
N TRP A 100 1.25 5.56 2.70
CA TRP A 100 1.57 6.96 2.40
C TRP A 100 2.67 7.50 3.32
N ASP A 101 3.47 8.40 2.81
CA ASP A 101 4.40 9.21 3.63
C ASP A 101 3.79 10.58 3.92
N ASP A 102 3.00 11.08 2.96
CA ASP A 102 2.19 12.29 3.00
C ASP A 102 0.72 11.93 2.66
N GLU A 103 -0.24 12.49 3.40
CA GLU A 103 -1.67 12.23 3.21
C GLU A 103 -2.22 12.72 1.86
N VAL A 104 -1.45 13.55 1.14
CA VAL A 104 -1.81 14.00 -0.22
C VAL A 104 -1.45 12.98 -1.30
N GLU A 105 -0.58 12.02 -1.03
CA GLU A 105 -0.13 11.02 -2.01
C GLU A 105 -0.18 9.60 -1.42
N LEU A 106 -1.12 8.80 -1.91
CA LEU A 106 -1.34 7.45 -1.46
C LEU A 106 -0.91 6.46 -2.54
N SER A 107 -0.12 5.48 -2.11
CA SER A 107 0.23 4.33 -2.92
C SER A 107 -0.76 3.20 -2.68
N LEU A 108 -1.27 2.62 -3.77
CA LEU A 108 -2.25 1.54 -3.78
C LEU A 108 -1.65 0.33 -4.51
N LEU A 109 -1.43 -0.77 -3.80
CA LEU A 109 -0.93 -2.02 -4.37
C LEU A 109 -2.05 -3.04 -4.46
N ILE A 110 -2.27 -3.53 -5.68
CA ILE A 110 -3.31 -4.47 -6.04
C ILE A 110 -2.77 -5.56 -6.96
N GLU A 111 -3.46 -6.69 -7.03
CA GLU A 111 -3.09 -7.74 -7.99
C GLU A 111 -3.20 -7.22 -9.42
N ARG A 112 -2.20 -7.54 -10.25
CA ARG A 112 -2.10 -7.05 -11.63
C ARG A 112 -3.33 -7.43 -12.47
N SER A 113 -3.89 -8.61 -12.21
CA SER A 113 -5.13 -9.12 -12.83
C SER A 113 -6.36 -8.24 -12.58
N LEU A 114 -6.38 -7.45 -11.50
CA LEU A 114 -7.50 -6.59 -11.13
C LEU A 114 -7.29 -5.12 -11.52
N SER A 115 -6.14 -4.80 -12.12
CA SER A 115 -5.66 -3.43 -12.26
C SER A 115 -6.56 -2.52 -13.09
N GLN A 116 -7.08 -3.00 -14.22
CA GLN A 116 -7.98 -2.22 -15.05
C GLN A 116 -9.30 -1.95 -14.32
N SER A 117 -9.96 -2.99 -13.81
CA SER A 117 -11.25 -2.87 -13.12
C SER A 117 -11.17 -2.00 -11.86
N PHE A 118 -10.05 -2.07 -11.14
CA PHE A 118 -9.83 -1.21 -9.97
C PHE A 118 -9.62 0.27 -10.36
N ARG A 119 -8.91 0.54 -11.46
CA ARG A 119 -8.78 1.91 -12.00
C ARG A 119 -10.14 2.46 -12.39
N ASP A 120 -10.95 1.69 -13.13
CA ASP A 120 -12.29 2.09 -13.56
C ASP A 120 -13.19 2.38 -12.34
N TYR A 121 -13.10 1.54 -11.30
CA TYR A 121 -13.78 1.75 -10.03
C TYR A 121 -13.38 3.07 -9.37
N LEU A 122 -12.08 3.36 -9.24
CA LEU A 122 -11.60 4.63 -8.67
C LEU A 122 -12.06 5.84 -9.51
N SER A 123 -12.09 5.72 -10.84
CA SER A 123 -12.59 6.78 -11.72
C SER A 123 -14.07 7.07 -11.49
N VAL A 124 -14.91 6.03 -11.33
CA VAL A 124 -16.34 6.22 -11.02
C VAL A 124 -16.52 6.89 -9.65
N LEU A 125 -15.73 6.50 -8.64
CA LEU A 125 -15.77 7.15 -7.33
C LEU A 125 -15.37 8.63 -7.42
N ALA A 126 -14.29 8.93 -8.13
CA ALA A 126 -13.79 10.29 -8.30
C ALA A 126 -14.82 11.19 -9.00
N GLN A 127 -15.51 10.69 -10.02
CA GLN A 127 -16.58 11.42 -10.72
C GLN A 127 -17.74 11.79 -9.79
N ARG A 128 -18.08 10.94 -8.82
CA ARG A 128 -19.12 11.25 -7.83
C ARG A 128 -18.69 12.35 -6.87
N SER A 129 -17.43 12.32 -6.44
CA SER A 129 -16.86 13.31 -5.52
C SER A 129 -16.65 14.70 -6.15
N CYS A 130 -16.65 14.83 -7.48
CA CYS A 130 -16.61 16.13 -8.16
C CYS A 130 -17.97 16.84 -8.25
N ILE A 131 -19.07 16.15 -7.92
CA ILE A 131 -20.44 16.69 -8.00
C ILE A 131 -20.87 17.33 -6.67
N GLU A 132 -20.04 17.27 -5.63
CA GLU A 132 -20.25 17.90 -4.31
C GLU A 132 -19.42 19.16 -4.08
#